data_AF-A0A2A4JUJ4-F1
#
_entry.id   AF-A0A2A4JUJ4-F1
#
_cell.length_a   1.000
_cell.length_b   1.000
_cell.length_c   1.000
_cell.angle_alpha   90.00
_cell.angle_beta   90.00
_cell.angle_gamma   90.00
#
_symmetry.space_group_name_H-M   'P 1'
#
loop_
_entity.id
_entity.type
_entity.pdbx_description
1 polymer ?
#
loop_
_entity_poly.entity_id
_entity_poly.type
_entity_poly.pdbx_seq_one_letter_code
_entity_poly.pdbx_strand_id
1 'polypeptide(L)'
;MKKKFQPKSNFYILGYSFGINVALELAGLLEKEGCLGTVYCLDSSPDALRVQLDAYLGPLTDNQLQNSIVEHMYRLMTGTDSEELKNDLKNLDSWSEKRRIERRIMEAKHYEPKFKLQSELVLIKGIPHPKAKPLPEDYNLSKYTTKPVKVIQIESDHATAPYDSRVSNIVNKFLDSDLLSKFEKEVLCDSYLVESVPVA
;
A
#
# COMPACT_ATOMS: atom_id res chain seq x y z
N MET A 1 6.16 -39.20 -29.49
CA MET A 1 7.07 -38.35 -30.29
C MET A 1 6.68 -36.90 -30.12
N LYS A 2 7.55 -36.04 -29.57
CA LYS A 2 7.32 -34.58 -29.56
C LYS A 2 7.54 -34.08 -30.99
N LYS A 3 6.51 -33.53 -31.64
CA LYS A 3 6.68 -32.84 -32.93
C LYS A 3 7.60 -31.64 -32.71
N LYS A 4 8.81 -31.66 -33.27
CA LYS A 4 9.65 -30.47 -33.36
C LYS A 4 8.95 -29.48 -34.29
N PHE A 5 8.83 -28.22 -33.86
CA PHE A 5 8.41 -27.13 -34.72
C PHE A 5 9.36 -27.10 -35.91
N GLN A 6 8.85 -27.36 -37.12
CA GLN A 6 9.58 -27.10 -38.35
C GLN A 6 9.20 -25.69 -38.77
N PRO A 7 10.10 -24.70 -38.62
CA PRO A 7 9.75 -23.35 -39.01
C PRO A 7 9.41 -23.32 -40.50
N LYS A 8 8.29 -22.69 -40.85
CA LYS A 8 8.09 -22.22 -42.22
C LYS A 8 9.23 -21.25 -42.53
N SER A 9 9.74 -21.27 -43.76
CA SER A 9 10.88 -20.43 -44.17
C SER A 9 10.65 -18.93 -43.96
N ASN A 10 9.38 -18.48 -43.88
CA ASN A 10 8.99 -17.09 -43.67
C ASN A 10 8.14 -16.87 -42.40
N PHE A 11 8.52 -15.90 -41.55
CA PHE A 11 7.74 -15.42 -40.39
C PHE A 11 7.10 -14.04 -40.62
N TYR A 12 6.07 -13.72 -39.83
CA TYR A 12 5.45 -12.39 -39.77
C TYR A 12 5.21 -12.01 -38.31
N ILE A 13 5.80 -10.91 -37.83
CA ILE A 13 5.68 -10.43 -36.45
C ILE A 13 5.22 -8.98 -36.47
N LEU A 14 4.23 -8.64 -35.65
CA LEU A 14 3.80 -7.26 -35.42
C LEU A 14 4.20 -6.85 -34.00
N GLY A 15 5.00 -5.79 -33.89
CA GLY A 15 5.28 -5.12 -32.62
C GLY A 15 4.51 -3.80 -32.54
N TYR A 16 3.96 -3.50 -31.36
CA TYR A 16 3.34 -2.21 -31.04
C TYR A 16 4.04 -1.58 -29.83
N SER A 17 4.39 -0.29 -29.92
CA SER A 17 5.09 0.45 -28.87
C SER A 17 6.33 -0.33 -28.36
N PHE A 18 6.49 -0.53 -27.04
CA PHE A 18 7.57 -1.34 -26.45
C PHE A 18 7.70 -2.74 -27.08
N GLY A 19 6.59 -3.33 -27.52
CA GLY A 19 6.57 -4.63 -28.18
C GLY A 19 7.39 -4.69 -29.48
N ILE A 20 7.76 -3.57 -30.08
CA ILE A 20 8.66 -3.52 -31.24
C ILE A 20 10.07 -3.98 -30.86
N ASN A 21 10.58 -3.59 -29.69
CA ASN A 21 11.89 -4.07 -29.22
C ASN A 21 11.90 -5.59 -29.09
N VAL A 22 10.81 -6.15 -28.55
CA VAL A 22 10.63 -7.60 -28.40
C VAL A 22 10.51 -8.27 -29.78
N ALA A 23 9.75 -7.68 -30.70
CA ALA A 23 9.56 -8.20 -32.05
C ALA A 23 10.86 -8.24 -32.85
N LEU A 24 11.69 -7.20 -32.74
CA LEU A 24 12.99 -7.13 -33.38
C LEU A 24 13.97 -8.18 -32.82
N GLU A 25 14.03 -8.34 -31.49
CA GLU A 25 14.90 -9.35 -30.88
C GLU A 25 14.46 -10.77 -31.27
N LEU A 26 13.15 -11.03 -31.25
CA LEU A 26 12.58 -12.30 -31.67
C LEU A 26 12.87 -12.59 -33.15
N ALA A 27 12.75 -11.59 -34.02
CA ALA A 27 13.10 -11.70 -35.42
C ALA A 27 14.59 -12.03 -35.61
N GLY A 28 15.48 -11.36 -34.90
CA GLY A 28 16.93 -11.65 -34.93
C GLY A 28 17.27 -13.06 -34.46
N LEU A 29 16.53 -13.61 -33.48
CA LEU A 29 16.67 -15.01 -33.06
C LEU A 29 16.21 -15.98 -34.15
N LEU A 30 15.10 -15.69 -34.82
CA LEU A 30 14.59 -16.52 -35.93
C LEU A 30 15.52 -16.50 -37.15
N GLU A 31 16.12 -15.34 -37.45
CA GLU A 31 17.09 -15.20 -38.54
C GLU A 31 18.34 -16.06 -38.30
N LYS A 32 18.82 -16.17 -37.05
CA LYS A 32 19.93 -17.06 -36.69
C LYS A 32 19.64 -18.54 -36.93
N GLU A 33 18.36 -18.92 -36.87
CA GLU A 33 17.88 -20.28 -37.18
C GLU A 33 17.54 -20.47 -38.68
N GLY A 34 17.94 -19.52 -39.54
CA GLY A 34 17.75 -19.58 -40.98
C GLY A 34 16.33 -19.24 -41.46
N CYS A 35 15.51 -18.65 -40.60
CA CYS A 35 14.14 -18.24 -40.92
C CYS A 35 14.13 -16.75 -41.20
N LEU A 36 13.78 -16.34 -42.42
CA LEU A 36 13.61 -14.92 -42.74
C LEU A 36 12.14 -14.52 -42.56
N GLY A 37 11.81 -13.24 -42.61
CA GLY A 37 10.43 -12.81 -42.41
C GLY A 37 10.20 -11.32 -42.54
N THR A 38 9.03 -10.88 -42.06
CA THR A 38 8.65 -9.46 -42.05
C THR A 38 8.27 -9.05 -40.63
N VAL A 39 8.87 -7.95 -40.15
CA VAL A 39 8.51 -7.31 -38.89
C VAL A 39 7.74 -6.02 -39.18
N TYR A 40 6.51 -5.94 -38.69
CA TYR A 40 5.69 -4.74 -38.75
C TYR A 40 5.89 -3.95 -37.44
N CYS A 41 6.37 -2.71 -37.58
CA CYS A 41 6.63 -1.79 -36.47
C CYS A 41 5.49 -0.76 -36.39
N LEU A 42 4.58 -0.91 -35.44
CA LEU A 42 3.43 -0.03 -35.29
C LEU A 42 3.69 1.08 -34.26
N ASP A 43 3.73 2.32 -34.75
CA ASP A 43 3.70 3.57 -33.96
C ASP A 43 4.88 3.81 -33.01
N SER A 44 5.98 3.07 -33.18
CA SER A 44 7.22 3.31 -32.45
C SER A 44 8.42 2.62 -33.13
N SER A 45 9.59 2.69 -32.49
CA SER A 45 10.84 2.01 -32.84
C SER A 45 11.76 2.05 -31.60
N PRO A 46 12.89 1.33 -31.56
CA PRO A 46 13.81 1.42 -30.42
C PRO A 46 14.23 2.86 -30.10
N ASP A 47 14.51 3.66 -31.13
CA ASP A 47 14.94 5.05 -30.95
C ASP A 47 13.76 5.98 -30.68
N ALA A 48 12.64 5.80 -31.39
CA ALA A 48 11.44 6.61 -31.14
C ALA A 48 10.90 6.37 -29.72
N LEU A 49 10.95 5.14 -29.21
CA LEU A 49 10.50 4.81 -27.86
C LEU A 49 11.33 5.53 -26.79
N ARG A 50 12.66 5.64 -26.96
CA ARG A 50 13.51 6.37 -26.01
C ARG A 50 13.10 7.84 -25.96
N VAL A 51 12.97 8.49 -27.12
CA VAL A 51 12.53 9.90 -27.20
C VAL A 51 11.12 10.09 -26.64
N GLN A 52 10.19 9.17 -26.95
CA GLN A 52 8.83 9.19 -26.41
C GLN A 52 8.83 9.06 -24.88
N LEU A 53 9.58 8.11 -24.33
CA LEU A 53 9.68 7.91 -22.89
C LEU A 53 10.31 9.12 -22.20
N ASP A 54 11.39 9.68 -22.73
CA ASP A 54 12.01 10.89 -22.19
C ASP A 54 11.05 12.09 -22.20
N ALA A 55 10.23 12.24 -23.25
CA ALA A 55 9.24 13.30 -23.35
C ALA A 55 8.08 13.12 -22.34
N TYR A 56 7.65 11.89 -22.08
CA TYR A 56 6.55 11.61 -21.15
C TYR A 56 6.98 11.58 -19.69
N LEU A 57 8.16 11.04 -19.41
CA LEU A 57 8.65 10.79 -18.05
C LEU A 57 9.58 11.90 -17.55
N GLY A 58 10.23 12.63 -18.46
CA GLY A 58 11.33 13.52 -18.12
C GLY A 58 12.54 12.76 -17.56
N PRO A 59 13.56 13.46 -17.04
CA PRO A 59 14.67 12.83 -16.36
C PRO A 59 14.19 12.22 -15.03
N LEU A 60 14.12 10.89 -14.97
CA LEU A 60 13.80 10.16 -13.74
C LEU A 60 14.98 9.32 -13.30
N THR A 61 15.27 9.36 -12.00
CA THR A 61 16.07 8.32 -11.34
C THR A 61 15.23 7.05 -11.19
N ASP A 62 15.89 5.89 -11.07
CA ASP A 62 15.22 4.61 -10.80
C ASP A 62 14.29 4.69 -9.58
N ASN A 63 14.69 5.46 -8.56
CA ASN A 63 13.90 5.65 -7.35
C ASN A 63 12.59 6.40 -7.65
N GLN A 64 12.66 7.49 -8.43
CA GLN A 64 11.49 8.27 -8.83
C GLN A 64 10.55 7.48 -9.74
N LEU A 65 11.10 6.68 -10.67
CA LEU A 65 10.32 5.80 -11.51
C LEU A 65 9.57 4.75 -10.68
N GLN A 66 10.25 4.10 -9.74
CA GLN A 66 9.63 3.12 -8.84
C GLN A 66 8.51 3.76 -8.01
N ASN A 67 8.71 4.97 -7.47
CA ASN A 67 7.68 5.67 -6.71
C ASN A 67 6.46 5.98 -7.59
N SER A 68 6.70 6.49 -8.80
CA SER A 68 5.65 6.80 -9.77
C SER A 68 4.83 5.57 -10.15
N ILE A 69 5.47 4.41 -10.33
CA ILE A 69 4.78 3.14 -10.62
C ILE A 69 3.88 2.74 -9.45
N VAL A 70 4.37 2.79 -8.21
CA VAL A 70 3.60 2.39 -7.02
C VAL A 70 2.44 3.33 -6.77
N GLU A 71 2.65 4.65 -6.95
CA GLU A 71 1.57 5.64 -6.91
C GLU A 71 0.50 5.37 -7.97
N HIS A 72 0.92 5.05 -9.20
CA HIS A 72 -0.01 4.71 -10.27
C HIS A 72 -0.79 3.43 -9.96
N MET A 73 -0.13 2.38 -9.48
CA MET A 73 -0.80 1.14 -9.07
C MET A 73 -1.77 1.38 -7.91
N TYR A 74 -1.38 2.19 -6.92
CA TYR A 74 -2.27 2.60 -5.84
C TYR A 74 -3.52 3.28 -6.38
N ARG A 75 -3.36 4.27 -7.27
CA ARG A 75 -4.48 4.98 -7.88
C ARG A 75 -5.39 4.04 -8.67
N LEU A 76 -4.83 3.08 -9.42
CA LEU A 76 -5.61 2.07 -10.15
C LEU A 76 -6.42 1.16 -9.21
N MET A 77 -5.86 0.80 -8.05
CA MET A 77 -6.50 -0.09 -7.08
C MET A 77 -7.55 0.61 -6.21
N THR A 78 -7.31 1.87 -5.82
CA THR A 78 -8.13 2.61 -4.86
C THR A 78 -9.04 3.66 -5.51
N GLY A 79 -8.70 4.11 -6.71
CA GLY A 79 -9.38 5.21 -7.41
C GLY A 79 -8.97 6.61 -6.93
N THR A 80 -7.99 6.73 -6.05
CA THR A 80 -7.57 8.01 -5.44
C THR A 80 -6.05 8.11 -5.30
N ASP A 81 -5.52 9.33 -5.27
CA ASP A 81 -4.13 9.58 -4.90
C ASP A 81 -3.97 9.64 -3.37
N SER A 82 -2.76 9.43 -2.84
CA SER A 82 -2.47 9.50 -1.40
C SER A 82 -1.16 10.26 -1.11
N GLU A 83 -1.26 11.37 -0.39
CA GLU A 83 -0.09 12.15 0.06
C GLU A 83 0.70 11.43 1.16
N GLU A 84 0.01 10.65 2.00
CA GLU A 84 0.67 9.77 2.98
C GLU A 84 1.56 8.75 2.27
N LEU A 85 1.05 8.08 1.24
CA LEU A 85 1.82 7.14 0.44
C LEU A 85 3.03 7.82 -0.21
N LYS A 86 2.86 9.00 -0.80
CA LYS A 86 3.98 9.74 -1.40
C LYS A 86 5.06 10.06 -0.38
N ASN A 87 4.68 10.41 0.85
CA ASN A 87 5.64 10.69 1.91
C ASN A 87 6.32 9.43 2.42
N ASP A 88 5.60 8.32 2.55
CA ASP A 88 6.18 7.02 2.89
C ASP A 88 7.21 6.58 1.83
N LEU A 89 6.87 6.70 0.54
CA LEU A 89 7.74 6.31 -0.57
C LEU A 89 9.05 7.12 -0.66
N LYS A 90 9.08 8.35 -0.13
CA LYS A 90 10.33 9.14 -0.05
C LYS A 90 11.34 8.54 0.93
N ASN A 91 10.86 7.79 1.91
CA ASN A 91 11.69 7.19 2.98
C ASN A 91 12.05 5.72 2.70
N LEU A 92 11.67 5.18 1.53
CA LEU A 92 11.92 3.79 1.16
C LEU A 92 12.93 3.70 0.02
N ASP A 93 14.04 3.02 0.29
CA ASP A 93 15.15 2.90 -0.66
C ASP A 93 15.05 1.64 -1.55
N SER A 94 14.41 0.57 -1.08
CA SER A 94 14.34 -0.68 -1.84
C SER A 94 13.01 -0.92 -2.55
N TRP A 95 13.08 -1.46 -3.77
CA TRP A 95 11.90 -1.91 -4.52
C TRP A 95 11.06 -2.94 -3.76
N SER A 96 11.72 -3.82 -2.99
CA SER A 96 11.03 -4.83 -2.18
C SER A 96 10.14 -4.23 -1.09
N GLU A 97 10.58 -3.13 -0.47
CA GLU A 97 9.79 -2.43 0.54
C GLU A 97 8.58 -1.75 -0.09
N LYS A 98 8.77 -1.08 -1.23
CA LYS A 98 7.68 -0.39 -1.94
C LYS A 98 6.58 -1.34 -2.40
N ARG A 99 6.95 -2.50 -2.98
CA ARG A 99 5.99 -3.55 -3.36
C ARG A 99 5.20 -4.13 -2.19
N ARG A 100 5.74 -4.05 -0.97
CA ARG A 100 5.04 -4.54 0.23
C ARG A 100 3.81 -3.69 0.52
N ILE A 101 3.80 -2.42 0.15
CA ILE A 101 2.66 -1.52 0.33
C ILE A 101 1.46 -2.01 -0.49
N GLU A 102 1.65 -2.25 -1.79
CA GLU A 102 0.60 -2.77 -2.68
C GLU A 102 0.04 -4.11 -2.17
N ARG A 103 0.94 -4.99 -1.73
CA ARG A 103 0.56 -6.29 -1.18
C ARG A 103 -0.31 -6.14 0.06
N ARG A 104 0.01 -5.24 0.98
CA ARG A 104 -0.78 -4.99 2.20
C ARG A 104 -2.22 -4.55 1.87
N ILE A 105 -2.40 -3.75 0.82
CA ILE A 105 -3.73 -3.31 0.36
C ILE A 105 -4.54 -4.52 -0.14
N MET A 106 -3.92 -5.35 -0.97
CA MET A 106 -4.58 -6.54 -1.50
C MET A 106 -4.88 -7.57 -0.41
N GLU A 107 -3.98 -7.76 0.55
CA GLU A 107 -4.20 -8.62 1.71
C GLU A 107 -5.36 -8.08 2.57
N ALA A 108 -5.37 -6.79 2.91
CA ALA A 108 -6.45 -6.17 3.68
C ALA A 108 -7.81 -6.29 2.99
N LYS A 109 -7.87 -6.16 1.66
CA LYS A 109 -9.11 -6.29 0.87
C LYS A 109 -9.72 -7.69 0.92
N HIS A 110 -8.91 -8.73 1.09
CA HIS A 110 -9.36 -10.14 1.11
C HIS A 110 -9.24 -10.79 2.48
N TYR A 111 -8.81 -10.05 3.50
CA TYR A 111 -8.61 -10.59 4.83
C TYR A 111 -9.95 -10.84 5.52
N GLU A 112 -10.21 -12.12 5.81
CA GLU A 112 -11.36 -12.55 6.61
C GLU A 112 -10.84 -13.39 7.79
N PRO A 113 -10.96 -12.89 9.04
CA PRO A 113 -10.58 -13.65 10.22
C PRO A 113 -11.35 -14.97 10.32
N LYS A 114 -10.64 -16.09 10.47
CA LYS A 114 -11.21 -17.44 10.67
C LYS A 114 -11.19 -17.89 12.14
N PHE A 115 -11.20 -16.94 13.06
CA PHE A 115 -11.17 -17.19 14.50
C PHE A 115 -12.29 -16.43 15.21
N LYS A 116 -12.53 -16.81 16.47
CA LYS A 116 -13.45 -16.14 17.38
C LYS A 116 -12.69 -15.76 18.65
N LEU A 117 -12.60 -14.46 18.91
CA LEU A 117 -11.98 -13.93 20.12
C LEU A 117 -12.90 -14.17 21.32
N GLN A 118 -12.28 -14.56 22.44
CA GLN A 118 -12.93 -14.57 23.77
C GLN A 118 -12.67 -13.27 24.53
N SER A 119 -11.77 -12.42 24.01
CA SER A 119 -11.48 -11.10 24.53
C SER A 119 -12.69 -10.17 24.38
N GLU A 120 -12.75 -9.16 25.24
CA GLU A 120 -13.70 -8.07 25.08
C GLU A 120 -13.28 -7.19 23.89
N LEU A 121 -14.26 -6.75 23.08
CA LEU A 121 -14.03 -5.81 21.99
C LEU A 121 -14.75 -4.49 22.29
N VAL A 122 -14.01 -3.40 22.24
CA VAL A 122 -14.52 -2.03 22.31
C VAL A 122 -14.28 -1.36 20.98
N LEU A 123 -15.35 -0.99 20.27
CA LEU A 123 -15.31 -0.21 19.05
C LEU A 123 -15.47 1.27 19.39
N ILE A 124 -14.41 2.07 19.20
CA ILE A 124 -14.50 3.52 19.18
C ILE A 124 -14.83 3.95 17.75
N LYS A 125 -16.09 4.29 17.52
CA LYS A 125 -16.67 4.48 16.19
C LYS A 125 -16.68 5.96 15.82
N GLY A 126 -15.90 6.35 14.82
CA GLY A 126 -15.95 7.68 14.21
C GLY A 126 -17.08 7.85 13.21
N ILE A 127 -17.16 9.03 12.59
CA ILE A 127 -18.09 9.30 11.49
C ILE A 127 -17.61 8.55 10.23
N PRO A 128 -18.43 7.66 9.64
CA PRO A 128 -18.05 6.93 8.44
C PRO A 128 -17.96 7.88 7.24
N HIS A 129 -17.08 7.55 6.30
CA HIS A 129 -16.95 8.31 5.06
C HIS A 129 -18.28 8.31 4.27
N PRO A 130 -18.73 9.43 3.67
CA PRO A 130 -20.05 9.52 3.02
C PRO A 130 -20.28 8.52 1.88
N LYS A 131 -19.20 8.05 1.23
CA LYS A 131 -19.25 7.05 0.16
C LYS A 131 -19.12 5.60 0.65
N ALA A 132 -18.93 5.37 1.95
CA ALA A 132 -18.80 4.02 2.49
C ALA A 132 -20.16 3.30 2.44
N LYS A 133 -20.13 1.99 2.15
CA LYS A 133 -21.34 1.18 2.27
C LYS A 133 -21.77 1.14 3.74
N PRO A 134 -23.07 1.23 4.04
CA PRO A 134 -23.54 1.12 5.42
C PRO A 134 -23.19 -0.26 5.97
N LEU A 135 -22.64 -0.28 7.18
CA LEU A 135 -22.39 -1.48 7.96
C LEU A 135 -23.27 -1.45 9.23
N PRO A 136 -23.50 -2.61 9.88
CA PRO A 136 -24.13 -2.65 11.18
C PRO A 136 -23.38 -1.78 12.21
N GLU A 137 -24.06 -1.51 13.33
CA GLU A 137 -23.58 -0.57 14.34
C GLU A 137 -22.17 -0.92 14.86
N ASP A 138 -21.88 -2.20 15.01
CA ASP A 138 -20.62 -2.77 15.50
C ASP A 138 -19.57 -3.03 14.39
N TYR A 139 -19.78 -2.52 13.18
CA TYR A 139 -18.93 -2.82 12.01
C TYR A 139 -18.74 -4.31 11.74
N ASN A 140 -19.74 -5.14 12.04
CA ASN A 140 -19.71 -6.61 11.96
C ASN A 140 -18.70 -7.28 12.91
N LEU A 141 -18.16 -6.59 13.90
CA LEU A 141 -17.18 -7.17 14.84
C LEU A 141 -17.75 -8.36 15.62
N SER A 142 -19.07 -8.43 15.85
CA SER A 142 -19.77 -9.60 16.41
C SER A 142 -19.52 -10.90 15.65
N LYS A 143 -19.16 -10.84 14.35
CA LYS A 143 -18.74 -12.03 13.58
C LYS A 143 -17.42 -12.62 14.06
N TYR A 144 -16.60 -11.88 14.80
CA TYR A 144 -15.24 -12.28 15.16
C TYR A 144 -15.03 -12.44 16.67
N THR A 145 -16.07 -12.31 17.49
CA THR A 145 -16.00 -12.50 18.95
C THR A 145 -17.13 -13.40 19.45
N THR A 146 -16.95 -13.96 20.65
CA THR A 146 -17.99 -14.68 21.40
C THR A 146 -18.74 -13.78 22.40
N LYS A 147 -18.19 -12.60 22.71
CA LYS A 147 -18.78 -11.63 23.64
C LYS A 147 -19.46 -10.48 22.88
N PRO A 148 -20.44 -9.78 23.49
CA PRO A 148 -21.00 -8.57 22.89
C PRO A 148 -19.94 -7.49 22.65
N VAL A 149 -20.00 -6.81 21.50
CA VAL A 149 -19.12 -5.68 21.16
C VAL A 149 -19.64 -4.42 21.86
N LYS A 150 -18.79 -3.72 22.60
CA LYS A 150 -19.12 -2.42 23.20
C LYS A 150 -18.83 -1.33 22.18
N VAL A 151 -19.84 -0.57 21.76
CA VAL A 151 -19.69 0.50 20.75
C VAL A 151 -19.78 1.87 21.42
N ILE A 152 -18.82 2.75 21.16
CA ILE A 152 -18.78 4.13 21.65
C ILE A 152 -18.55 5.06 20.48
N GLN A 153 -19.51 5.95 20.22
CA GLN A 153 -19.43 6.90 19.12
C GLN A 153 -18.56 8.12 19.48
N ILE A 154 -17.76 8.58 18.53
CA ILE A 154 -17.06 9.86 18.54
C ILE A 154 -17.48 10.68 17.30
N GLU A 155 -17.24 11.99 17.36
CA GLU A 155 -17.62 12.97 16.31
C GLU A 155 -16.51 13.22 15.29
N SER A 156 -15.29 12.72 15.54
CA SER A 156 -14.22 12.74 14.55
C SER A 156 -14.46 11.73 13.44
N ASP A 157 -14.00 12.03 12.24
CA ASP A 157 -13.97 11.08 11.14
C ASP A 157 -12.79 10.09 11.27
N HIS A 158 -12.62 9.21 10.28
CA HIS A 158 -11.56 8.20 10.30
C HIS A 158 -10.14 8.80 10.36
N ALA A 159 -9.89 9.90 9.64
CA ALA A 159 -8.56 10.52 9.56
C ALA A 159 -8.20 11.27 10.86
N THR A 160 -9.20 11.83 11.52
CA THR A 160 -9.01 12.66 12.73
C THR A 160 -9.22 11.92 14.03
N ALA A 161 -9.75 10.69 14.01
CA ALA A 161 -10.01 9.88 15.19
C ALA A 161 -8.82 9.73 16.17
N PRO A 162 -7.57 9.53 15.72
CA PRO A 162 -6.42 9.44 16.64
C PRO A 162 -6.19 10.71 17.48
N TYR A 163 -6.70 11.85 17.05
CA TYR A 163 -6.52 13.16 17.70
C TYR A 163 -7.73 13.59 18.53
N ASP A 164 -8.80 12.79 18.57
CA ASP A 164 -9.98 13.09 19.39
C ASP A 164 -9.64 12.90 20.88
N SER A 165 -9.74 13.98 21.65
CA SER A 165 -9.37 14.00 23.07
C SER A 165 -10.21 13.06 23.95
N ARG A 166 -11.35 12.57 23.45
CA ARG A 166 -12.18 11.58 24.17
C ARG A 166 -11.61 10.18 24.11
N VAL A 167 -10.80 9.85 23.10
CA VAL A 167 -10.26 8.50 22.88
C VAL A 167 -9.47 8.01 24.10
N SER A 168 -8.59 8.86 24.64
CA SER A 168 -7.82 8.53 25.84
C SER A 168 -8.70 8.25 27.05
N ASN A 169 -9.71 9.10 27.29
CA ASN A 169 -10.67 8.91 28.39
C ASN A 169 -11.50 7.64 28.20
N ILE A 170 -11.88 7.30 26.96
CA ILE A 170 -12.60 6.06 26.66
C ILE A 170 -11.73 4.86 27.00
N VAL A 171 -10.46 4.83 26.56
CA VAL A 171 -9.52 3.75 26.87
C VAL A 171 -9.35 3.58 28.39
N ASN A 172 -9.17 4.69 29.12
CA ASN A 172 -8.98 4.67 30.57
C ASN A 172 -10.15 4.01 31.32
N LYS A 173 -11.39 4.10 30.81
CA LYS A 173 -12.57 3.46 31.43
C LYS A 173 -12.58 1.94 31.34
N PHE A 174 -11.78 1.35 30.44
CA PHE A 174 -11.70 -0.10 30.26
C PHE A 174 -10.42 -0.71 30.82
N LEU A 175 -9.60 0.08 31.52
CA LEU A 175 -8.42 -0.42 32.22
C LEU A 175 -8.81 -1.17 33.50
N ASP A 176 -7.97 -2.12 33.90
CA ASP A 176 -8.17 -2.87 35.14
C ASP A 176 -8.15 -1.95 36.37
N SER A 177 -9.01 -2.24 37.35
CA SER A 177 -9.13 -1.44 38.58
C SER A 177 -7.81 -1.30 39.33
N ASP A 178 -6.98 -2.34 39.30
CA ASP A 178 -5.69 -2.36 39.97
C ASP A 178 -4.70 -1.41 39.28
N LEU A 179 -4.76 -1.31 37.95
CA LEU A 179 -3.92 -0.39 37.17
C LEU A 179 -4.34 1.06 37.41
N LEU A 180 -5.65 1.33 37.43
CA LEU A 180 -6.21 2.65 37.74
C LEU A 180 -5.86 3.07 39.17
N SER A 181 -6.02 2.16 40.14
CA SER A 181 -5.65 2.41 41.53
C SER A 181 -4.16 2.70 41.69
N LYS A 182 -3.27 2.05 40.93
CA LYS A 182 -1.84 2.37 40.94
C LYS A 182 -1.58 3.76 40.37
N PHE A 183 -2.17 4.08 39.22
CA PHE A 183 -2.01 5.40 38.60
C PHE A 183 -2.46 6.55 39.52
N GLU A 184 -3.55 6.37 40.26
CA GLU A 184 -4.06 7.40 41.18
C GLU A 184 -3.23 7.55 42.47
N LYS A 185 -2.60 6.46 42.93
CA LYS A 185 -1.93 6.40 44.25
C LYS A 185 -0.42 6.51 44.17
N GLU A 186 0.20 6.14 43.05
CA GLU A 186 1.65 6.22 42.87
C GLU A 186 2.03 7.61 42.33
N VAL A 187 2.76 8.38 43.15
CA VAL A 187 3.36 9.65 42.73
C VAL A 187 4.55 9.33 41.82
N LEU A 188 4.37 9.47 40.51
CA LEU A 188 5.43 9.28 39.49
C LEU A 188 6.33 10.53 39.33
N CYS A 189 6.24 11.49 40.23
CA CYS A 189 7.05 12.70 40.16
C CYS A 189 8.48 12.40 40.67
N ASP A 190 9.42 12.25 39.74
CA ASP A 190 10.83 12.37 40.06
C ASP A 190 11.13 13.83 40.42
N SER A 191 11.42 14.10 41.69
CA SER A 191 11.94 15.40 42.11
C SER A 191 13.42 15.48 41.76
N TYR A 192 13.76 16.19 40.68
CA TYR A 192 15.16 16.53 40.41
C TYR A 192 15.60 17.62 41.39
N LEU A 193 16.55 17.30 42.27
CA LEU A 193 17.26 18.33 43.03
C LEU A 193 18.16 19.08 42.07
N VAL A 194 17.86 20.36 41.84
CA VAL A 194 18.78 21.26 41.14
C VAL A 194 19.94 21.51 42.10
N GLU A 195 21.10 20.91 41.83
CA GLU A 195 22.31 21.26 42.56
C GLU A 195 22.55 22.78 42.40
N SER A 196 22.61 23.48 43.53
CA SER A 196 22.85 24.91 43.55
C SER A 196 24.20 25.19 42.89
N VAL A 197 24.17 25.92 41.78
CA VAL A 197 25.38 26.44 41.14
C VAL A 197 26.14 27.28 42.18
N PRO A 198 27.43 26.99 42.46
CA PRO A 198 28.21 27.83 43.35
C PRO A 198 28.31 29.20 42.71
N VAL A 199 27.83 30.23 43.42
CA VAL A 199 28.07 31.61 43.03
C VAL A 199 29.55 31.89 43.29
N ALA A 200 30.30 32.13 42.21
CA ALA A 200 31.65 32.70 42.23
C ALA A 200 31.64 33.94 41.34
#